data_AF-A0AAF3EIL3-F1
#
_entry.id   AF-A0AAF3EIL3-F1
#
_cell.length_a   1.000
_cell.length_b   1.000
_cell.length_c   1.000
_cell.angle_alpha   90.00
_cell.angle_beta   90.00
_cell.angle_gamma   90.00
#
_symmetry.space_group_name_H-M   'P 1'
#
loop_
_entity.id
_entity.type
_entity.pdbx_description
1 polymer ?
#
loop_
_entity_poly.entity_id
_entity_poly.type
_entity_poly.pdbx_seq_one_letter_code
_entity_poly.pdbx_strand_id
1 'polypeptide(L)'
;MSSDEVDSDSDVEMKKEEEQDDDNGTMDIEDLEEQIEATRKQLAADPYDVSSHEKLCALLRKNGDLDELTEARNAWNDVSPLPAAEWIRWIKDQQSIDDTLEAMTAIFEKSFQDFQYADVWLEYVQWACGHGPDFAKKVFEQAVEAIGLRFDKGALMWEAYLDLLAILFEAASDEHRDKEFKLICTFCMSVGLNLLTSTMLMKQSKKEVEQEHNKTAKKLGEFKTWEKKLEESEFSIDVFSQYLEFEKDRGDISRIKSFFERIVEKHPDCENLWYNYGQWVEDTLKRAADIRCVYERATMVEGQRVSSPDDGRALYTTYVYLLRRRGDCNQDYSLAGEIYAEGQKVLQEAWGHNWDPQFTFRKNYTWFAFTRLKDYKLGHRFWEDILASGGGRFADKWLAAIRDERQFGNDLTTARKMFYRALNSVSDHPHQIFEAIIQFEREVGTLEQLQTALDKVNTQVLQRASRPQKKEREDNKTQKHNSNRPNTLRLLQMKNTWRMTFSE
;
A
#
# COMPACT_ATOMS: atom_id res chain seq x y z
N MET A 1 -88.47 1.90 -1.30
CA MET A 1 -87.67 1.98 -0.06
C MET A 1 -86.54 1.00 -0.24
N SER A 2 -85.26 1.33 -0.17
CA SER A 2 -84.49 2.57 -0.21
C SER A 2 -83.06 2.07 -0.45
N SER A 3 -82.32 2.74 -1.34
CA SER A 3 -80.89 3.06 -1.23
C SER A 3 -80.01 2.23 -0.27
N ASP A 4 -78.93 1.60 -0.77
CA ASP A 4 -77.58 2.19 -0.69
C ASP A 4 -76.51 1.19 -1.18
N GLU A 5 -75.69 1.68 -2.11
CA GLU A 5 -74.39 1.12 -2.52
C GLU A 5 -73.39 1.31 -1.37
N VAL A 6 -72.55 0.30 -1.10
CA VAL A 6 -71.30 0.50 -0.36
C VAL A 6 -70.19 -0.30 -1.04
N ASP A 7 -69.34 0.46 -1.71
CA ASP A 7 -68.01 0.15 -2.19
C ASP A 7 -67.05 -0.01 -1.01
N SER A 8 -66.07 -0.92 -1.09
CA SER A 8 -65.01 -1.06 -0.09
C SER A 8 -63.80 -1.77 -0.69
N ASP A 9 -63.04 -1.01 -1.46
CA ASP A 9 -61.62 -1.20 -1.74
C ASP A 9 -60.85 -1.40 -0.42
N SER A 10 -60.06 -2.47 -0.32
CA SER A 10 -59.19 -2.72 0.83
C SER A 10 -57.75 -2.41 0.45
N ASP A 11 -57.37 -1.16 0.69
CA ASP A 11 -56.00 -0.64 0.64
C ASP A 11 -55.09 -1.42 1.61
N VAL A 12 -54.00 -1.96 1.05
CA VAL A 12 -52.88 -2.49 1.82
C VAL A 12 -51.96 -1.32 2.16
N GLU A 13 -52.05 -0.85 3.40
CA GLU A 13 -51.13 0.15 3.97
C GLU A 13 -49.67 -0.35 3.90
N MET A 14 -48.91 0.20 2.95
CA MET A 14 -47.45 0.22 3.02
C MET A 14 -47.04 1.12 4.19
N LYS A 15 -46.39 0.51 5.19
CA LYS A 15 -45.62 1.26 6.20
C LYS A 15 -44.49 2.00 5.48
N LYS A 16 -44.64 3.32 5.37
CA LYS A 16 -43.51 4.24 5.15
C LYS A 16 -42.62 4.16 6.38
N GLU A 17 -41.39 3.69 6.18
CA GLU A 17 -40.33 3.97 7.13
C GLU A 17 -40.07 5.47 7.07
N GLU A 18 -40.37 6.15 8.18
CA GLU A 18 -40.12 7.58 8.36
C GLU A 18 -38.60 7.79 8.32
N GLU A 19 -38.12 8.38 7.23
CA GLU A 19 -36.83 9.04 7.21
C GLU A 19 -36.79 10.07 8.35
N GLN A 20 -35.79 9.95 9.22
CA GLN A 20 -35.48 10.98 10.19
C GLN A 20 -35.03 12.22 9.42
N ASP A 21 -35.98 13.15 9.29
CA ASP A 21 -35.83 14.52 8.82
C ASP A 21 -34.92 15.26 9.83
N ASP A 22 -33.60 15.16 9.62
CA ASP A 22 -32.60 15.85 10.43
C ASP A 22 -32.45 17.29 9.89
N ASP A 23 -33.26 18.18 10.48
CA ASP A 23 -33.10 19.62 10.60
C ASP A 23 -32.58 20.36 9.34
N ASN A 24 -33.50 20.66 8.42
CA ASN A 24 -33.30 21.61 7.33
C ASN A 24 -33.27 23.06 7.86
N GLY A 25 -32.20 23.40 8.59
CA GLY A 25 -31.73 24.77 8.70
C GLY A 25 -30.96 25.11 7.43
N THR A 26 -31.55 25.91 6.55
CA THR A 26 -30.81 26.57 5.45
C THR A 26 -29.70 27.40 6.10
N MET A 27 -28.49 26.85 6.19
CA MET A 27 -27.29 27.64 6.50
C MET A 27 -27.19 28.72 5.44
N ASP A 28 -26.94 29.96 5.87
CA ASP A 28 -26.78 31.06 4.94
C ASP A 28 -25.57 30.79 4.03
N ILE A 29 -25.60 31.25 2.78
CA ILE A 29 -24.49 31.03 1.84
C ILE A 29 -23.19 31.61 2.40
N GLU A 30 -23.30 32.72 3.15
CA GLU A 30 -22.18 33.36 3.88
C GLU A 30 -21.57 32.43 4.95
N ASP A 31 -22.39 31.64 5.67
CA ASP A 31 -21.92 30.68 6.68
C ASP A 31 -21.21 29.46 6.04
N LEU A 32 -21.62 29.09 4.81
CA LEU A 32 -20.98 28.01 4.04
C LEU A 32 -19.60 28.44 3.54
N GLU A 33 -19.47 29.67 3.03
CA GLU A 33 -18.18 30.23 2.59
C GLU A 33 -17.18 30.32 3.74
N GLU A 34 -17.62 30.74 4.94
CA GLU A 34 -16.75 30.80 6.12
C GLU A 34 -16.25 29.40 6.54
N GLN A 35 -17.13 28.39 6.49
CA GLN A 35 -16.77 27.00 6.80
C GLN A 35 -15.85 26.38 5.75
N ILE A 36 -16.04 26.71 4.47
CA ILE A 36 -15.16 26.29 3.38
C ILE A 36 -13.75 26.86 3.60
N GLU A 37 -13.63 28.15 3.88
CA GLU A 37 -12.33 28.80 4.11
C GLU A 37 -11.64 28.27 5.37
N ALA A 38 -12.40 28.04 6.44
CA ALA A 38 -11.89 27.40 7.66
C ALA A 38 -11.35 25.98 7.38
N THR A 39 -12.05 25.20 6.57
CA THR A 39 -11.64 23.84 6.20
C THR A 39 -10.44 23.86 5.26
N ARG A 40 -10.38 24.79 4.29
CA ARG A 40 -9.19 25.02 3.45
C ARG A 40 -7.97 25.38 4.27
N LYS A 41 -8.13 26.19 5.31
CA LYS A 41 -7.04 26.52 6.24
C LYS A 41 -6.58 25.31 7.06
N GLN A 42 -7.49 24.40 7.42
CA GLN A 42 -7.13 23.13 8.06
C GLN A 42 -6.33 22.25 7.10
N LEU A 43 -6.76 22.13 5.84
CA LEU A 43 -6.02 21.39 4.81
C LEU A 43 -4.68 22.04 4.44
N ALA A 44 -4.55 23.37 4.53
CA ALA A 44 -3.27 24.04 4.37
C ALA A 44 -2.29 23.73 5.53
N ALA A 45 -2.81 23.38 6.71
CA ALA A 45 -2.01 22.99 7.86
C ALA A 45 -1.69 21.48 7.86
N ASP A 46 -2.64 20.65 7.42
CA ASP A 46 -2.49 19.21 7.24
C ASP A 46 -3.14 18.76 5.90
N PRO A 47 -2.37 18.75 4.80
CA PRO A 47 -2.89 18.39 3.47
C PRO A 47 -3.39 16.95 3.37
N TYR A 48 -3.03 16.09 4.33
CA TYR A 48 -3.29 14.65 4.27
C TYR A 48 -4.53 14.23 5.08
N ASP A 49 -5.24 15.16 5.72
CA ASP A 49 -6.44 14.84 6.50
C ASP A 49 -7.65 14.53 5.61
N VAL A 50 -7.93 13.24 5.43
CA VAL A 50 -9.07 12.73 4.67
C VAL A 50 -10.42 13.23 5.20
N SER A 51 -10.57 13.40 6.53
CA SER A 51 -11.84 13.88 7.10
C SER A 51 -12.12 15.33 6.72
N SER A 52 -11.08 16.16 6.61
CA SER A 52 -11.21 17.55 6.18
C SER A 52 -11.50 17.65 4.68
N HIS A 53 -10.91 16.77 3.84
CA HIS A 53 -11.26 16.67 2.41
C HIS A 53 -12.72 16.27 2.19
N GLU A 54 -13.22 15.28 2.95
CA GLU A 54 -14.62 14.85 2.88
C GLU A 54 -15.59 15.98 3.25
N LYS A 55 -15.30 16.70 4.35
CA LYS A 55 -16.10 17.86 4.77
C LYS A 55 -16.07 18.97 3.73
N LEU A 56 -14.90 19.27 3.15
CA LEU A 56 -14.77 20.30 2.12
C LEU A 56 -15.63 19.96 0.90
N CYS A 57 -15.58 18.71 0.41
CA CYS A 57 -16.41 18.28 -0.72
C CYS A 57 -17.91 18.35 -0.39
N ALA A 58 -18.32 17.96 0.82
CA ALA A 58 -19.71 18.06 1.25
C ALA A 58 -20.20 19.52 1.32
N LEU A 59 -19.37 20.44 1.81
CA LEU A 59 -19.67 21.87 1.89
C LEU A 59 -19.74 22.52 0.50
N LEU A 60 -18.77 22.24 -0.38
CA LEU A 60 -18.77 22.76 -1.76
C LEU A 60 -19.97 22.26 -2.57
N ARG A 61 -20.37 20.99 -2.38
CA ARG A 61 -21.59 20.45 -2.98
C ARG A 61 -22.85 21.19 -2.51
N LYS A 62 -22.92 21.58 -1.22
CA LYS A 62 -24.03 22.40 -0.70
C LYS A 62 -24.00 23.82 -1.24
N ASN A 63 -22.81 24.39 -1.46
CA ASN A 63 -22.65 25.73 -2.04
C ASN A 63 -23.02 25.77 -3.53
N GLY A 64 -22.94 24.64 -4.23
CA GLY A 64 -23.29 24.51 -5.64
C GLY A 64 -22.19 24.94 -6.61
N ASP A 65 -20.97 25.18 -6.12
CA ASP A 65 -19.80 25.46 -6.97
C ASP A 65 -19.17 24.15 -7.46
N LEU A 66 -19.58 23.74 -8.66
CA LEU A 66 -19.18 22.45 -9.24
C LEU A 66 -17.75 22.43 -9.77
N ASP A 67 -17.19 23.59 -10.14
CA ASP A 67 -15.82 23.70 -10.63
C ASP A 67 -14.85 23.55 -9.45
N GLU A 68 -15.08 24.30 -8.36
CA GLU A 68 -14.28 24.16 -7.13
C GLU A 68 -14.45 22.77 -6.48
N LEU A 69 -15.63 22.16 -6.58
CA LEU A 69 -15.87 20.79 -6.10
C LEU A 69 -15.05 19.77 -6.89
N THR A 70 -14.91 19.95 -8.21
CA THR A 70 -14.10 19.07 -9.06
C THR A 70 -12.62 19.19 -8.70
N GLU A 71 -12.13 20.40 -8.45
CA GLU A 71 -10.77 20.64 -7.97
C GLU A 71 -10.51 20.01 -6.59
N ALA A 72 -11.45 20.19 -5.65
CA ALA A 72 -11.35 19.60 -4.32
C ALA A 72 -11.34 18.06 -4.36
N ARG A 73 -12.15 17.44 -5.22
CA ARG A 73 -12.15 15.98 -5.41
C ARG A 73 -10.87 15.46 -6.06
N ASN A 74 -10.29 16.21 -7.00
CA ASN A 74 -8.98 15.88 -7.56
C ASN A 74 -7.90 15.94 -6.48
N ALA A 75 -7.86 17.02 -5.69
CA ALA A 75 -6.90 17.16 -4.59
C ALA A 75 -7.05 16.05 -3.55
N TRP A 76 -8.27 15.62 -3.25
CA TRP A 76 -8.50 14.46 -2.38
C TRP A 76 -8.01 13.17 -3.03
N ASN A 77 -8.34 12.92 -4.30
CA ASN A 77 -7.90 11.70 -5.01
C ASN A 77 -6.37 11.58 -5.14
N ASP A 78 -5.67 12.71 -5.28
CA ASP A 78 -4.20 12.75 -5.32
C ASP A 78 -3.58 12.33 -3.98
N VAL A 79 -4.29 12.54 -2.87
CA VAL A 79 -3.86 12.19 -1.50
C VAL A 79 -4.30 10.77 -1.12
N SER A 80 -5.55 10.43 -1.39
CA SER A 80 -6.16 9.16 -0.99
C SER A 80 -7.19 8.69 -2.01
N PRO A 81 -7.27 7.38 -2.28
CA PRO A 81 -8.37 6.80 -3.04
C PRO A 81 -9.73 7.19 -2.47
N LEU A 82 -10.65 7.60 -3.35
CA LEU A 82 -11.98 8.04 -2.96
C LEU A 82 -12.88 6.82 -2.73
N PRO A 83 -13.75 6.82 -1.71
CA PRO A 83 -14.74 5.76 -1.53
C PRO A 83 -15.68 5.65 -2.74
N ALA A 84 -16.17 4.44 -3.01
CA ALA A 84 -17.10 4.18 -4.13
C ALA A 84 -18.32 5.13 -4.15
N ALA A 85 -18.86 5.47 -2.97
CA ALA A 85 -20.00 6.39 -2.87
C ALA A 85 -19.67 7.82 -3.36
N GLU A 86 -18.45 8.31 -3.11
CA GLU A 86 -18.05 9.63 -3.56
C GLU A 86 -17.72 9.64 -5.06
N TRP A 87 -17.15 8.55 -5.59
CA TRP A 87 -17.03 8.37 -7.04
C TRP A 87 -18.39 8.43 -7.74
N ILE A 88 -19.39 7.70 -7.24
CA ILE A 88 -20.75 7.69 -7.83
C ILE A 88 -21.38 9.08 -7.76
N ARG A 89 -21.19 9.80 -6.65
CA ARG A 89 -21.65 11.19 -6.51
C ARG A 89 -20.99 12.10 -7.54
N TRP A 90 -19.67 12.00 -7.72
CA TRP A 90 -18.94 12.79 -8.70
C TRP A 90 -19.38 12.47 -10.12
N ILE A 91 -19.58 11.19 -10.45
CA ILE A 91 -20.10 10.76 -11.75
C ILE A 91 -21.47 11.39 -12.04
N LYS A 92 -22.39 11.39 -11.06
CA LYS A 92 -23.72 12.01 -11.22
C LYS A 92 -23.68 13.53 -11.36
N ASP A 93 -22.79 14.18 -10.61
CA ASP A 93 -22.58 15.62 -10.73
C ASP A 93 -21.97 15.96 -12.11
N GLN A 94 -21.01 15.17 -12.58
CA GLN A 94 -20.39 15.33 -13.90
C GLN A 94 -21.40 15.10 -15.03
N GLN A 95 -22.28 14.10 -14.94
CA GLN A 95 -23.38 13.90 -15.90
C GLN A 95 -24.28 15.13 -16.02
N SER A 96 -24.43 15.90 -14.94
CA SER A 96 -25.24 17.12 -14.94
C SER A 96 -24.53 18.29 -15.64
N ILE A 97 -23.20 18.27 -15.69
CA ILE A 97 -22.35 19.30 -16.30
C ILE A 97 -22.08 18.98 -17.78
N ASP A 98 -21.58 17.78 -18.04
CA ASP A 98 -21.13 17.29 -19.34
C ASP A 98 -21.35 15.77 -19.45
N ASP A 99 -22.40 15.39 -20.18
CA ASP A 99 -22.76 13.99 -20.49
C ASP A 99 -22.16 13.51 -21.82
N THR A 100 -21.06 14.10 -22.28
CA THR A 100 -20.35 13.57 -23.45
C THR A 100 -19.72 12.21 -23.15
N LEU A 101 -19.67 11.35 -24.16
CA LEU A 101 -19.15 9.99 -24.03
C LEU A 101 -17.69 10.00 -23.53
N GLU A 102 -16.89 10.95 -24.01
CA GLU A 102 -15.48 11.10 -23.68
C GLU A 102 -15.27 11.54 -22.23
N ALA A 103 -15.98 12.57 -21.76
CA ALA A 103 -15.86 13.08 -20.40
C ALA A 103 -16.28 12.02 -19.37
N MET A 104 -17.40 11.34 -19.64
CA MET A 104 -17.92 10.29 -18.77
C MET A 104 -17.01 9.06 -18.75
N THR A 105 -16.51 8.61 -19.90
CA THR A 105 -15.57 7.48 -19.93
C THR A 105 -14.29 7.81 -19.15
N ALA A 106 -13.78 9.04 -19.24
CA ALA A 106 -12.59 9.46 -18.52
C ALA A 106 -12.75 9.42 -16.99
N ILE A 107 -13.90 9.84 -16.46
CA ILE A 107 -14.14 9.80 -15.00
C ILE A 107 -14.34 8.37 -14.50
N PHE A 108 -15.01 7.49 -15.26
CA PHE A 108 -15.10 6.08 -14.93
C PHE A 108 -13.71 5.42 -14.94
N GLU A 109 -12.92 5.62 -16.00
CA GLU A 109 -11.55 5.09 -16.08
C GLU A 109 -10.66 5.60 -14.94
N LYS A 110 -10.82 6.86 -14.54
CA LYS A 110 -10.12 7.43 -13.38
C LYS A 110 -10.50 6.70 -12.09
N SER A 111 -11.80 6.45 -11.86
CA SER A 111 -12.26 5.75 -10.64
C SER A 111 -11.68 4.34 -10.49
N PHE A 112 -11.42 3.66 -11.60
CA PHE A 112 -10.89 2.29 -11.62
C PHE A 112 -9.37 2.22 -11.36
N GLN A 113 -8.67 3.36 -11.35
CA GLN A 113 -7.25 3.43 -10.94
C GLN A 113 -7.10 3.25 -9.42
N ASP A 114 -8.08 3.71 -8.64
CA ASP A 114 -8.15 3.50 -7.19
C ASP A 114 -8.38 2.01 -6.88
N PHE A 115 -9.59 1.54 -7.19
CA PHE A 115 -10.03 0.16 -6.98
C PHE A 115 -11.09 -0.24 -8.01
N GLN A 116 -11.25 -1.55 -8.20
CA GLN A 116 -12.28 -2.12 -9.08
C GLN A 116 -13.64 -2.18 -8.35
N TYR A 117 -14.19 -1.00 -8.04
CA TYR A 117 -15.44 -0.85 -7.29
C TYR A 117 -16.62 -1.45 -8.05
N ALA A 118 -17.24 -2.47 -7.45
CA ALA A 118 -18.35 -3.16 -8.10
C ALA A 118 -19.58 -2.26 -8.33
N ASP A 119 -19.85 -1.31 -7.42
CA ASP A 119 -20.95 -0.35 -7.58
C ASP A 119 -20.72 0.65 -8.70
N VAL A 120 -19.48 1.13 -8.86
CA VAL A 120 -19.13 2.06 -9.94
C VAL A 120 -19.24 1.36 -11.30
N TRP A 121 -18.84 0.09 -11.38
CA TRP A 121 -19.07 -0.72 -12.58
C TRP A 121 -20.56 -0.88 -12.93
N LEU A 122 -21.44 -1.07 -11.93
CA LEU A 122 -22.89 -1.17 -12.14
C LEU A 122 -23.48 0.14 -12.69
N GLU A 123 -23.06 1.28 -12.16
CA GLU A 123 -23.46 2.59 -12.69
C GLU A 123 -22.91 2.81 -14.12
N TYR A 124 -21.68 2.36 -14.40
CA TYR A 124 -21.07 2.49 -15.73
C TYR A 124 -21.83 1.69 -16.79
N VAL A 125 -22.16 0.42 -16.51
CA VAL A 125 -22.90 -0.41 -17.47
C VAL A 125 -24.32 0.11 -17.70
N GLN A 126 -24.98 0.65 -16.66
CA GLN A 126 -26.30 1.27 -16.78
C GLN A 126 -26.26 2.51 -17.68
N TRP A 127 -25.30 3.42 -17.45
CA TRP A 127 -25.10 4.59 -18.30
C TRP A 127 -24.73 4.20 -19.75
N ALA A 128 -23.87 3.19 -19.93
CA ALA A 128 -23.46 2.70 -21.24
C ALA A 128 -24.63 2.14 -22.06
N CYS A 129 -25.63 1.53 -21.41
CA CYS A 129 -26.86 1.07 -22.08
C CYS A 129 -27.64 2.21 -22.75
N GLY A 130 -27.54 3.44 -22.24
CA GLY A 130 -28.14 4.64 -22.86
C GLY A 130 -27.45 5.10 -24.14
N HIS A 131 -26.20 4.66 -24.38
CA HIS A 131 -25.32 5.16 -25.44
C HIS A 131 -25.16 4.19 -26.62
N GLY A 132 -25.90 3.08 -26.63
CA GLY A 132 -25.99 2.14 -27.73
C GLY A 132 -25.43 0.75 -27.42
N PRO A 133 -25.90 -0.28 -28.15
CA PRO A 133 -25.71 -1.68 -27.77
C PRO A 133 -24.26 -2.16 -27.93
N ASP A 134 -23.55 -1.71 -28.96
CA ASP A 134 -22.16 -2.10 -29.21
C ASP A 134 -21.21 -1.56 -28.13
N PHE A 135 -21.45 -0.32 -27.69
CA PHE A 135 -20.69 0.30 -26.61
C PHE A 135 -21.01 -0.36 -25.27
N ALA A 136 -22.29 -0.54 -24.95
CA ALA A 136 -22.73 -1.24 -23.75
C ALA A 136 -22.09 -2.63 -23.66
N LYS A 137 -22.08 -3.40 -24.75
CA LYS A 137 -21.46 -4.72 -24.79
C LYS A 137 -19.96 -4.68 -24.45
N LYS A 138 -19.21 -3.72 -25.01
CA LYS A 138 -17.79 -3.54 -24.70
C LYS A 138 -17.56 -3.24 -23.22
N VAL A 139 -18.39 -2.37 -22.64
CA VAL A 139 -18.31 -2.00 -21.21
C VAL A 139 -18.65 -3.20 -20.32
N PHE A 140 -19.67 -3.99 -20.66
CA PHE A 140 -20.00 -5.22 -19.93
C PHE A 140 -18.87 -6.26 -19.99
N GLU A 141 -18.22 -6.44 -21.15
CA GLU A 141 -17.07 -7.35 -21.30
C GLU A 141 -15.91 -6.93 -20.37
N GLN A 142 -15.63 -5.63 -20.27
CA GLN A 142 -14.63 -5.09 -19.34
C GLN A 142 -15.04 -5.28 -17.87
N ALA A 143 -16.30 -4.98 -17.53
CA ALA A 143 -16.82 -5.14 -16.17
C ALA A 143 -16.76 -6.60 -15.71
N VAL A 144 -17.13 -7.53 -16.57
CA VAL A 144 -17.06 -8.97 -16.32
C VAL A 144 -15.62 -9.45 -16.10
N GLU A 145 -14.66 -8.94 -16.88
CA GLU A 145 -13.25 -9.28 -16.69
C GLU A 145 -12.72 -8.78 -15.33
N ALA A 146 -13.16 -7.59 -14.90
CA ALA A 146 -12.72 -6.99 -13.65
C ALA A 146 -13.40 -7.60 -12.40
N ILE A 147 -14.73 -7.71 -12.41
CA ILE A 147 -15.53 -8.05 -11.21
C ILE A 147 -16.41 -9.29 -11.37
N GLY A 148 -16.44 -9.93 -12.54
CA GLY A 148 -17.37 -11.04 -12.82
C GLY A 148 -17.14 -12.29 -11.96
N LEU A 149 -15.98 -12.44 -11.32
CA LEU A 149 -15.69 -13.53 -10.40
C LEU A 149 -15.95 -13.19 -8.92
N ARG A 150 -16.34 -11.94 -8.62
CA ARG A 150 -16.67 -11.54 -7.26
C ARG A 150 -17.95 -12.22 -6.80
N PHE A 151 -17.93 -12.72 -5.57
CA PHE A 151 -19.09 -13.43 -5.03
C PHE A 151 -20.24 -12.49 -4.63
N ASP A 152 -19.92 -11.29 -4.12
CA ASP A 152 -20.90 -10.33 -3.62
C ASP A 152 -21.76 -9.72 -4.73
N LYS A 153 -21.12 -9.20 -5.79
CA LYS A 153 -21.79 -8.40 -6.84
C LYS A 153 -21.51 -8.87 -8.27
N GLY A 154 -20.57 -9.81 -8.47
CA GLY A 154 -20.36 -10.40 -9.79
C GLY A 154 -21.65 -11.02 -10.32
N ALA A 155 -22.51 -11.48 -9.40
CA ALA A 155 -23.84 -11.97 -9.67
C ALA A 155 -24.69 -11.06 -10.56
N LEU A 156 -24.92 -9.88 -10.00
CA LEU A 156 -25.76 -8.85 -10.57
C LEU A 156 -25.20 -8.37 -11.91
N MET A 157 -23.87 -8.31 -12.05
CA MET A 157 -23.21 -7.93 -13.29
C MET A 157 -23.50 -8.91 -14.43
N TRP A 158 -23.47 -10.22 -14.14
CA TRP A 158 -23.81 -11.23 -15.14
C TRP A 158 -25.28 -11.25 -15.52
N GLU A 159 -26.18 -11.09 -14.55
CA GLU A 159 -27.62 -10.98 -14.82
C GLU A 159 -27.90 -9.77 -15.72
N ALA A 160 -27.37 -8.60 -15.38
CA ALA A 160 -27.51 -7.39 -16.19
C ALA A 160 -26.95 -7.56 -17.61
N TYR A 161 -25.80 -8.23 -17.77
CA TYR A 161 -25.24 -8.47 -19.09
C TYR A 161 -26.10 -9.43 -19.92
N LEU A 162 -26.61 -10.49 -19.30
CA LEU A 162 -27.51 -11.41 -20.00
C LEU A 162 -28.84 -10.77 -20.38
N ASP A 163 -29.37 -9.87 -19.56
CA ASP A 163 -30.57 -9.11 -19.91
C ASP A 163 -30.33 -8.25 -21.15
N LEU A 164 -29.18 -7.57 -21.24
CA LEU A 164 -28.78 -6.87 -22.46
C LEU A 164 -28.70 -7.83 -23.65
N LEU A 165 -28.01 -8.96 -23.51
CA LEU A 165 -27.88 -9.94 -24.60
C LEU A 165 -29.22 -10.54 -25.01
N ALA A 166 -30.16 -10.72 -24.08
CA ALA A 166 -31.50 -11.20 -24.37
C ALA A 166 -32.31 -10.18 -25.18
N ILE A 167 -32.23 -8.89 -24.81
CA ILE A 167 -32.85 -7.79 -25.58
C ILE A 167 -32.27 -7.74 -27.00
N LEU A 168 -30.95 -7.88 -27.15
CA LEU A 168 -30.29 -7.92 -28.46
C LEU A 168 -30.72 -9.14 -29.27
N PHE A 169 -30.82 -10.31 -28.63
CA PHE A 169 -31.25 -11.54 -29.28
C PHE A 169 -32.67 -11.46 -29.85
N GLU A 170 -33.59 -10.83 -29.10
CA GLU A 170 -34.94 -10.58 -29.57
C GLU A 170 -34.96 -9.61 -30.77
N ALA A 171 -34.09 -8.60 -30.76
CA ALA A 171 -33.94 -7.62 -31.83
C ALA A 171 -33.12 -8.13 -33.05
N ALA A 172 -32.33 -9.19 -32.89
CA ALA A 172 -31.42 -9.70 -33.91
C ALA A 172 -32.13 -10.42 -35.06
N SER A 173 -31.55 -10.32 -36.26
CA SER A 173 -31.94 -11.13 -37.41
C SER A 173 -31.55 -12.61 -37.21
N ASP A 174 -32.22 -13.53 -37.89
CA ASP A 174 -32.01 -14.98 -37.72
C ASP A 174 -30.53 -15.41 -37.93
N GLU A 175 -29.73 -14.67 -38.71
CA GLU A 175 -28.30 -14.93 -38.91
C GLU A 175 -27.41 -14.55 -37.70
N HIS A 176 -27.84 -13.60 -36.87
CA HIS A 176 -27.08 -13.12 -35.70
C HIS A 176 -27.53 -13.80 -34.40
N ARG A 177 -28.77 -14.32 -34.36
CA ARG A 177 -29.32 -15.06 -33.21
C ARG A 177 -28.45 -16.24 -32.79
N ASP A 178 -27.91 -17.02 -33.73
CA ASP A 178 -27.05 -18.15 -33.40
C ASP A 178 -25.72 -17.72 -32.74
N LYS A 179 -25.19 -16.56 -33.12
CA LYS A 179 -23.95 -16.02 -32.53
C LYS A 179 -24.20 -15.54 -31.10
N GLU A 180 -25.28 -14.80 -30.88
CA GLU A 180 -25.65 -14.30 -29.56
C GLU A 180 -26.06 -15.44 -28.61
N PHE A 181 -26.80 -16.43 -29.11
CA PHE A 181 -27.14 -17.62 -28.34
C PHE A 181 -25.91 -18.42 -27.90
N LYS A 182 -24.92 -18.58 -28.78
CA LYS A 182 -23.66 -19.24 -28.45
C LYS A 182 -22.85 -18.45 -27.41
N LEU A 183 -22.87 -17.12 -27.50
CA LEU A 183 -22.21 -16.22 -26.55
C LEU A 183 -22.84 -16.35 -25.16
N ILE A 184 -24.18 -16.27 -25.08
CA ILE A 184 -24.96 -16.49 -23.85
C ILE A 184 -24.61 -17.85 -23.23
N CYS A 185 -24.64 -18.93 -24.00
CA CYS A 185 -24.31 -20.27 -23.50
C CYS A 185 -22.87 -20.38 -22.96
N THR A 186 -21.90 -19.74 -23.62
CA THR A 186 -20.49 -19.75 -23.20
C THR A 186 -20.34 -19.00 -21.86
N PHE A 187 -21.00 -17.85 -21.72
CA PHE A 187 -20.95 -17.06 -20.50
C PHE A 187 -21.63 -17.73 -19.31
N CYS A 188 -22.76 -18.41 -19.54
CA CYS A 188 -23.41 -19.22 -18.51
C CYS A 188 -22.56 -20.42 -18.05
N MET A 189 -21.67 -20.92 -18.90
CA MET A 189 -20.73 -21.98 -18.52
C MET A 189 -19.50 -21.44 -17.78
N SER A 190 -19.06 -20.20 -18.06
CA SER A 190 -17.87 -19.61 -17.41
C SER A 190 -18.11 -19.20 -15.96
N VAL A 191 -19.33 -18.78 -15.62
CA VAL A 191 -19.71 -18.51 -14.24
C VAL A 191 -20.75 -19.53 -13.87
N GLY A 192 -20.28 -20.56 -13.17
CA GLY A 192 -21.09 -21.70 -12.80
C GLY A 192 -22.48 -21.25 -12.35
N LEU A 193 -23.45 -21.77 -13.08
CA LEU A 193 -24.78 -21.26 -13.42
C LEU A 193 -25.75 -21.01 -12.24
N ASN A 194 -25.30 -20.53 -11.08
CA ASN A 194 -26.09 -20.46 -9.85
C ASN A 194 -26.79 -19.13 -9.59
N LEU A 195 -26.68 -18.26 -10.56
CA LEU A 195 -26.71 -16.83 -10.32
C LEU A 195 -27.29 -16.11 -11.55
N LEU A 196 -27.69 -16.88 -12.57
CA LEU A 196 -28.67 -16.50 -13.55
C LEU A 196 -30.01 -17.14 -13.16
N THR A 197 -30.95 -16.33 -12.69
CA THR A 197 -32.37 -16.72 -12.59
C THR A 197 -33.10 -16.68 -13.95
N SER A 198 -32.41 -16.30 -15.02
CA SER A 198 -32.98 -16.14 -16.36
C SER A 198 -33.58 -17.44 -16.91
N THR A 199 -34.91 -17.44 -16.94
CA THR A 199 -35.79 -18.53 -17.40
C THR A 199 -35.59 -18.92 -18.88
N MET A 200 -34.90 -18.09 -19.68
CA MET A 200 -34.65 -18.36 -21.09
C MET A 200 -33.71 -19.55 -21.32
N LEU A 201 -32.64 -19.68 -20.52
CA LEU A 201 -31.70 -20.81 -20.63
C LEU A 201 -32.30 -22.12 -20.14
N MET A 202 -33.12 -22.10 -19.08
CA MET A 202 -33.79 -23.30 -18.58
C MET A 202 -34.68 -23.98 -19.63
N LYS A 203 -35.28 -23.21 -20.55
CA LYS A 203 -36.17 -23.75 -21.59
C LYS A 203 -35.43 -24.39 -22.77
N GLN A 204 -34.13 -24.10 -22.98
CA GLN A 204 -33.36 -24.58 -24.13
C GLN A 204 -32.02 -25.24 -23.77
N SER A 205 -31.69 -25.41 -22.49
CA SER A 205 -30.38 -25.95 -22.08
C SER A 205 -30.19 -27.42 -22.48
N LYS A 206 -28.97 -27.74 -22.95
CA LYS A 206 -28.50 -29.12 -23.13
C LYS A 206 -28.23 -29.73 -21.75
N LYS A 207 -28.45 -31.04 -21.58
CA LYS A 207 -28.16 -31.81 -20.35
C LYS A 207 -26.77 -31.58 -19.74
N GLU A 208 -25.78 -31.21 -20.55
CA GLU A 208 -24.41 -30.89 -20.11
C GLU A 208 -24.36 -29.63 -19.23
N VAL A 209 -25.19 -28.63 -19.53
CA VAL A 209 -25.30 -27.37 -18.79
C VAL A 209 -25.95 -27.59 -17.40
N GLU A 210 -26.96 -28.46 -17.33
CA GLU A 210 -27.62 -28.85 -16.07
C GLU A 210 -26.67 -29.62 -15.12
N GLN A 211 -25.78 -30.44 -15.66
CA GLN A 211 -24.81 -31.20 -14.85
C GLN A 211 -23.74 -30.28 -14.22
N GLU A 212 -23.24 -29.31 -14.98
CA GLU A 212 -22.25 -28.35 -14.47
C GLU A 212 -22.87 -27.34 -13.50
N HIS A 213 -24.14 -26.97 -13.72
CA HIS A 213 -24.96 -26.22 -12.77
C HIS A 213 -25.04 -26.92 -11.41
N ASN A 214 -25.44 -28.19 -11.38
CA ASN A 214 -25.60 -28.95 -10.13
C ASN A 214 -24.28 -29.10 -9.34
N LYS A 215 -23.14 -29.28 -10.02
CA LYS A 215 -21.82 -29.31 -9.37
C LYS A 215 -21.46 -27.97 -8.76
N THR A 216 -21.73 -26.87 -9.46
CA THR A 216 -21.44 -25.53 -8.99
C THR A 216 -22.38 -25.15 -7.84
N ALA A 217 -23.67 -25.51 -7.90
CA ALA A 217 -24.67 -25.27 -6.85
C ALA A 217 -24.24 -25.84 -5.49
N LYS A 218 -23.63 -27.03 -5.49
CA LYS A 218 -23.10 -27.65 -4.27
C LYS A 218 -21.91 -26.87 -3.69
N LYS A 219 -20.99 -26.38 -4.54
CA LYS A 219 -19.84 -25.55 -4.11
C LYS A 219 -20.29 -24.19 -3.55
N LEU A 220 -21.39 -23.64 -4.08
CA LEU A 220 -21.94 -22.34 -3.66
C LEU A 220 -22.42 -22.31 -2.21
N GLY A 221 -22.96 -23.42 -1.70
CA GLY A 221 -23.42 -23.49 -0.31
C GLY A 221 -22.32 -23.14 0.69
N GLU A 222 -21.11 -23.64 0.47
CA GLU A 222 -19.95 -23.35 1.32
C GLU A 222 -19.52 -21.88 1.23
N PHE A 223 -19.52 -21.29 0.04
CA PHE A 223 -19.22 -19.86 -0.14
C PHE A 223 -20.28 -18.97 0.53
N LYS A 224 -21.58 -19.29 0.40
CA LYS A 224 -22.64 -18.55 1.10
C LYS A 224 -22.45 -18.55 2.62
N THR A 225 -21.94 -19.64 3.19
CA THR A 225 -21.65 -19.66 4.64
C THR A 225 -20.51 -18.73 5.04
N TRP A 226 -19.48 -18.60 4.19
CA TRP A 226 -18.39 -17.66 4.43
C TRP A 226 -18.84 -16.21 4.27
N GLU A 227 -19.70 -15.93 3.30
CA GLU A 227 -20.17 -14.57 3.01
C GLU A 227 -21.11 -14.08 4.10
N LYS A 228 -21.99 -14.95 4.61
CA LYS A 228 -22.78 -14.66 5.79
C LYS A 228 -21.91 -14.39 7.03
N LYS A 229 -20.83 -15.16 7.23
CA LYS A 229 -19.86 -14.90 8.31
C LYS A 229 -19.15 -13.56 8.15
N LEU A 230 -18.82 -13.17 6.92
CA LEU A 230 -18.24 -11.85 6.64
C LEU A 230 -19.20 -10.73 7.01
N GLU A 231 -20.46 -10.83 6.58
CA GLU A 231 -21.53 -9.87 6.93
C GLU A 231 -21.73 -9.77 8.44
N GLU A 232 -21.82 -10.91 9.14
CA GLU A 232 -21.97 -10.96 10.61
C GLU A 232 -20.76 -10.38 11.36
N SER A 233 -19.58 -10.38 10.73
CA SER A 233 -18.34 -9.85 11.30
C SER A 233 -18.08 -8.38 10.94
N GLU A 234 -19.03 -7.72 10.28
CA GLU A 234 -18.86 -6.37 9.74
C GLU A 234 -17.62 -6.26 8.84
N PHE A 235 -17.37 -7.30 8.04
CA PHE A 235 -16.23 -7.40 7.13
C PHE A 235 -14.86 -7.33 7.81
N SER A 236 -14.70 -7.90 9.01
CA SER A 236 -13.40 -7.94 9.71
C SER A 236 -12.27 -8.59 8.89
N ILE A 237 -11.06 -8.03 9.01
CA ILE A 237 -9.84 -8.52 8.35
C ILE A 237 -9.49 -9.97 8.74
N ASP A 238 -9.82 -10.39 9.96
CA ASP A 238 -9.54 -11.75 10.44
C ASP A 238 -10.39 -12.79 9.71
N VAL A 239 -11.66 -12.47 9.45
CA VAL A 239 -12.58 -13.34 8.72
C VAL A 239 -12.22 -13.37 7.24
N PHE A 240 -11.84 -12.22 6.66
CA PHE A 240 -11.28 -12.16 5.31
C PHE A 240 -10.04 -13.03 5.16
N SER A 241 -9.13 -13.00 6.14
CA SER A 241 -7.91 -13.81 6.11
C SER A 241 -8.22 -15.31 6.14
N GLN A 242 -9.15 -15.74 6.99
CA GLN A 242 -9.59 -17.15 7.03
C GLN A 242 -10.22 -17.61 5.72
N TYR A 243 -11.06 -16.75 5.12
CA TYR A 243 -11.70 -17.05 3.85
C TYR A 243 -10.69 -17.03 2.68
N LEU A 244 -9.71 -16.14 2.71
CA LEU A 244 -8.63 -16.13 1.72
C LEU A 244 -7.83 -17.43 1.74
N GLU A 245 -7.51 -17.98 2.92
CA GLU A 245 -6.83 -19.28 3.01
C GLU A 245 -7.70 -20.42 2.44
N PHE A 246 -9.01 -20.39 2.71
CA PHE A 246 -9.95 -21.34 2.08
C PHE A 246 -9.99 -21.23 0.54
N GLU A 247 -9.89 -20.02 -0.02
CA GLU A 247 -9.80 -19.82 -1.48
C GLU A 247 -8.45 -20.31 -2.03
N LYS A 248 -7.35 -20.05 -1.32
CA LYS A 248 -6.00 -20.53 -1.68
C LYS A 248 -5.92 -22.05 -1.71
N ASP A 249 -6.55 -22.74 -0.76
CA ASP A 249 -6.61 -24.21 -0.72
C ASP A 249 -7.26 -24.82 -1.96
N ARG A 250 -8.15 -24.08 -2.64
CA ARG A 250 -8.80 -24.51 -3.89
C ARG A 250 -7.98 -24.22 -5.13
N GLY A 251 -7.06 -23.24 -5.06
CA GLY A 251 -6.08 -22.95 -6.10
C GLY A 251 -6.63 -22.26 -7.35
N ASP A 252 -7.83 -21.67 -7.31
CA ASP A 252 -8.35 -20.88 -8.44
C ASP A 252 -7.71 -19.49 -8.45
N ILE A 253 -6.71 -19.33 -9.32
CA ILE A 253 -5.87 -18.13 -9.39
C ILE A 253 -6.69 -16.85 -9.63
N SER A 254 -7.65 -16.90 -10.56
CA SER A 254 -8.45 -15.73 -10.91
C SER A 254 -9.38 -15.33 -9.78
N ARG A 255 -9.96 -16.32 -9.09
CA ARG A 255 -10.80 -16.10 -7.91
C ARG A 255 -10.01 -15.56 -6.73
N ILE A 256 -8.82 -16.10 -6.46
CA ILE A 256 -7.93 -15.60 -5.40
C ILE A 256 -7.52 -14.16 -5.69
N LYS A 257 -7.17 -13.81 -6.94
CA LYS A 257 -6.87 -12.42 -7.33
C LYS A 257 -8.07 -11.50 -7.08
N SER A 258 -9.25 -11.90 -7.53
CA SER A 258 -10.49 -11.13 -7.32
C SER A 258 -10.79 -10.94 -5.83
N PHE A 259 -10.51 -11.96 -5.01
CA PHE A 259 -10.68 -11.88 -3.57
C PHE A 259 -9.68 -10.93 -2.92
N PHE A 260 -8.40 -10.95 -3.31
CA PHE A 260 -7.42 -9.95 -2.86
C PHE A 260 -7.87 -8.52 -3.17
N GLU A 261 -8.31 -8.25 -4.40
CA GLU A 261 -8.83 -6.92 -4.80
C GLU A 261 -10.01 -6.48 -3.92
N ARG A 262 -10.90 -7.40 -3.53
CA ARG A 262 -12.01 -7.12 -2.61
C ARG A 262 -11.53 -6.80 -1.18
N ILE A 263 -10.51 -7.50 -0.67
CA ILE A 263 -10.01 -7.22 0.68
C ILE A 263 -9.31 -5.85 0.70
N VAL A 264 -8.48 -5.53 -0.30
CA VAL A 264 -7.77 -4.23 -0.32
C VAL A 264 -8.70 -3.04 -0.54
N GLU A 265 -9.85 -3.26 -1.18
CA GLU A 265 -10.94 -2.27 -1.27
C GLU A 265 -11.54 -1.96 0.12
N LYS A 266 -11.67 -2.96 0.99
CA LYS A 266 -12.28 -2.84 2.32
C LYS A 266 -11.31 -2.47 3.44
N HIS A 267 -10.07 -2.96 3.36
CA HIS A 267 -8.98 -2.73 4.32
C HIS A 267 -7.75 -2.18 3.60
N PRO A 268 -7.86 -0.99 3.00
CA PRO A 268 -6.77 -0.36 2.26
C PRO A 268 -5.52 -0.10 3.10
N ASP A 269 -5.70 0.15 4.39
CA ASP A 269 -4.71 0.51 5.41
C ASP A 269 -3.93 -0.69 5.98
N CYS A 270 -4.36 -1.93 5.71
CA CYS A 270 -3.69 -3.11 6.25
C CYS A 270 -2.41 -3.46 5.45
N GLU A 271 -1.23 -3.10 5.95
CA GLU A 271 0.05 -3.27 5.22
C GLU A 271 0.40 -4.75 5.01
N ASN A 272 0.08 -5.60 5.99
CA ASN A 272 0.27 -7.04 5.90
C ASN A 272 -0.53 -7.68 4.75
N LEU A 273 -1.69 -7.08 4.41
CA LEU A 273 -2.50 -7.56 3.29
C LEU A 273 -1.81 -7.29 1.96
N TRP A 274 -1.27 -6.09 1.77
CA TRP A 274 -0.50 -5.72 0.58
C TRP A 274 0.76 -6.56 0.43
N TYR A 275 1.46 -6.82 1.54
CA TYR A 275 2.60 -7.75 1.55
C TYR A 275 2.18 -9.14 1.07
N ASN A 276 1.14 -9.72 1.67
CA ASN A 276 0.63 -11.04 1.33
C ASN A 276 0.14 -11.10 -0.13
N TYR A 277 -0.52 -10.04 -0.61
CA TYR A 277 -0.98 -9.96 -1.99
C TYR A 277 0.20 -9.91 -2.96
N GLY A 278 1.17 -9.02 -2.71
CA GLY A 278 2.36 -8.88 -3.53
C GLY A 278 3.20 -10.16 -3.58
N GLN A 279 3.35 -10.86 -2.45
CA GLN A 279 4.04 -12.15 -2.39
C GLN A 279 3.27 -13.21 -3.19
N TRP A 280 1.95 -13.31 -3.02
CA TRP A 280 1.14 -14.26 -3.77
C TRP A 280 1.23 -14.04 -5.29
N VAL A 281 1.22 -12.78 -5.74
CA VAL A 281 1.43 -12.43 -7.15
C VAL A 281 2.83 -12.85 -7.63
N GLU A 282 3.86 -12.69 -6.79
CA GLU A 282 5.22 -13.17 -7.10
C GLU A 282 5.25 -14.69 -7.30
N ASP A 283 4.71 -15.43 -6.34
CA ASP A 283 4.81 -16.88 -6.30
C ASP A 283 3.95 -17.54 -7.40
N THR A 284 2.78 -16.96 -7.68
CA THR A 284 1.75 -17.56 -8.54
C THR A 284 1.77 -17.00 -9.96
N LEU A 285 1.66 -15.68 -10.12
CA LEU A 285 1.51 -15.04 -11.45
C LEU A 285 2.85 -14.83 -12.14
N LYS A 286 3.90 -14.49 -11.37
CA LYS A 286 5.28 -14.27 -11.87
C LYS A 286 5.41 -13.21 -12.97
N ARG A 287 4.39 -12.36 -13.19
CA ARG A 287 4.42 -11.30 -14.22
C ARG A 287 4.92 -9.98 -13.63
N ALA A 288 5.75 -9.28 -14.41
CA ALA A 288 6.42 -8.07 -13.96
C ALA A 288 5.43 -6.97 -13.58
N ALA A 289 4.52 -6.70 -14.50
CA ALA A 289 3.50 -5.66 -14.42
C ALA A 289 2.54 -5.84 -13.25
N ASP A 290 2.10 -7.07 -12.94
CA ASP A 290 1.15 -7.30 -11.84
C ASP A 290 1.76 -6.94 -10.48
N ILE A 291 2.98 -7.38 -10.19
CA ILE A 291 3.65 -7.03 -8.92
C ILE A 291 3.83 -5.52 -8.82
N ARG A 292 4.29 -4.89 -9.92
CA ARG A 292 4.48 -3.45 -9.96
C ARG A 292 3.18 -2.73 -9.64
N CYS A 293 2.08 -3.11 -10.29
CA CYS A 293 0.75 -2.56 -10.04
C CYS A 293 0.31 -2.70 -8.58
N VAL A 294 0.52 -3.87 -7.95
CA VAL A 294 0.16 -4.09 -6.54
C VAL A 294 0.99 -3.22 -5.60
N TYR A 295 2.31 -3.19 -5.78
CA TYR A 295 3.18 -2.44 -4.89
C TYR A 295 3.14 -0.94 -5.12
N GLU A 296 2.98 -0.47 -6.35
CA GLU A 296 2.71 0.95 -6.62
C GLU A 296 1.44 1.38 -5.89
N ARG A 297 0.34 0.63 -5.96
CA ARG A 297 -0.87 0.94 -5.17
C ARG A 297 -0.64 0.87 -3.66
N ALA A 298 0.22 -0.03 -3.20
CA ALA A 298 0.58 -0.13 -1.79
C ALA A 298 1.46 1.05 -1.32
N THR A 299 2.33 1.59 -2.18
CA THR A 299 3.31 2.65 -1.84
C THR A 299 2.89 4.06 -2.22
N MET A 300 1.98 4.24 -3.19
CA MET A 300 1.48 5.52 -3.74
C MET A 300 0.71 6.38 -2.75
N VAL A 301 0.55 5.95 -1.50
CA VAL A 301 -0.27 6.68 -0.54
C VAL A 301 0.60 7.62 0.27
N GLU A 302 0.76 8.82 -0.27
CA GLU A 302 1.22 9.99 0.47
C GLU A 302 0.21 10.27 1.61
N GLY A 303 0.50 9.75 2.80
CA GLY A 303 -0.02 10.30 4.05
C GLY A 303 -0.72 9.35 5.01
N GLN A 304 -1.55 8.39 4.57
CA GLN A 304 -2.47 7.70 5.51
C GLN A 304 -2.80 6.22 5.23
N ARG A 305 -1.81 5.40 4.86
CA ARG A 305 -2.01 3.92 4.94
C ARG A 305 -0.96 3.17 5.74
N VAL A 306 0.18 3.79 5.97
CA VAL A 306 1.20 3.17 6.80
C VAL A 306 0.99 3.67 8.23
N SER A 307 0.52 2.79 9.09
CA SER A 307 0.23 3.04 10.49
C SER A 307 1.48 3.44 11.28
N SER A 308 2.66 3.03 10.80
CA SER A 308 3.93 3.33 11.45
C SER A 308 5.10 3.50 10.47
N PRO A 309 6.14 4.30 10.80
CA PRO A 309 7.35 4.37 9.99
C PRO A 309 8.00 3.00 9.73
N ASP A 310 7.80 2.04 10.63
CA ASP A 310 8.38 0.70 10.57
C ASP A 310 7.73 -0.12 9.46
N ASP A 311 6.40 -0.07 9.36
CA ASP A 311 5.63 -0.77 8.33
C ASP A 311 5.94 -0.19 6.94
N GLY A 312 6.12 1.12 6.85
CA GLY A 312 6.43 1.80 5.59
C GLY A 312 7.82 1.41 5.10
N ARG A 313 8.81 1.41 6.01
CA ARG A 313 10.15 0.89 5.69
C ARG A 313 10.08 -0.57 5.28
N ALA A 314 9.27 -1.40 5.92
CA ALA A 314 9.13 -2.82 5.60
C ALA A 314 8.51 -3.03 4.20
N LEU A 315 7.46 -2.27 3.86
CA LEU A 315 6.79 -2.33 2.56
C LEU A 315 7.73 -1.91 1.42
N TYR A 316 8.34 -0.72 1.51
CA TYR A 316 9.30 -0.24 0.51
C TYR A 316 10.51 -1.17 0.40
N THR A 317 11.05 -1.65 1.53
CA THR A 317 12.16 -2.61 1.51
C THR A 317 11.74 -3.87 0.75
N THR A 318 10.58 -4.44 1.05
CA THR A 318 10.07 -5.63 0.36
C THR A 318 9.96 -5.38 -1.14
N TYR A 319 9.35 -4.25 -1.53
CA TYR A 319 9.17 -3.90 -2.95
C TYR A 319 10.52 -3.76 -3.68
N VAL A 320 11.50 -3.10 -3.07
CA VAL A 320 12.84 -2.99 -3.66
C VAL A 320 13.49 -4.37 -3.78
N TYR A 321 13.43 -5.21 -2.75
CA TYR A 321 14.07 -6.53 -2.82
C TYR A 321 13.40 -7.45 -3.86
N LEU A 322 12.09 -7.29 -4.10
CA LEU A 322 11.37 -7.91 -5.21
C LEU A 322 11.89 -7.45 -6.56
N LEU A 323 11.96 -6.13 -6.77
CA LEU A 323 12.49 -5.54 -8.00
C LEU A 323 13.95 -5.92 -8.23
N ARG A 324 14.75 -6.02 -7.18
CA ARG A 324 16.15 -6.48 -7.24
C ARG A 324 16.25 -7.94 -7.69
N ARG A 325 15.41 -8.85 -7.19
CA ARG A 325 15.42 -10.27 -7.64
C ARG A 325 15.15 -10.39 -9.13
N ARG A 326 14.27 -9.53 -9.66
CA ARG A 326 13.96 -9.46 -11.09
C ARG A 326 15.05 -8.77 -11.90
N GLY A 327 15.59 -7.69 -11.35
CA GLY A 327 16.75 -7.00 -11.90
C GLY A 327 17.94 -7.93 -12.06
N ASP A 328 18.11 -8.94 -11.21
CA ASP A 328 19.15 -9.96 -11.38
C ASP A 328 19.04 -10.73 -12.71
N CYS A 329 17.83 -10.89 -13.26
CA CYS A 329 17.61 -11.57 -14.54
C CYS A 329 18.14 -10.74 -15.72
N ASN A 330 17.97 -9.42 -15.66
CA ASN A 330 18.28 -8.50 -16.77
C ASN A 330 19.47 -7.58 -16.50
N GLN A 331 20.09 -7.68 -15.32
CA GLN A 331 21.12 -6.79 -14.78
C GLN A 331 20.72 -5.30 -14.76
N ASP A 332 19.41 -5.02 -14.71
CA ASP A 332 18.86 -3.67 -14.61
C ASP A 332 18.22 -3.47 -13.24
N TYR A 333 18.75 -2.50 -12.50
CA TYR A 333 18.38 -2.17 -11.13
C TYR A 333 17.82 -0.74 -11.01
N SER A 334 17.61 -0.06 -12.13
CA SER A 334 17.25 1.37 -12.17
C SER A 334 15.95 1.64 -11.42
N LEU A 335 14.90 0.86 -11.72
CA LEU A 335 13.61 0.97 -11.05
C LEU A 335 13.70 0.70 -9.54
N ALA A 336 14.51 -0.26 -9.10
CA ALA A 336 14.72 -0.52 -7.68
C ALA A 336 15.42 0.65 -6.97
N GLY A 337 16.30 1.38 -7.67
CA GLY A 337 16.90 2.62 -7.19
C GLY A 337 15.90 3.77 -7.09
N GLU A 338 15.03 3.91 -8.10
CA GLU A 338 13.94 4.89 -8.11
C GLU A 338 12.99 4.69 -6.91
N ILE A 339 12.54 3.45 -6.67
CA ILE A 339 11.67 3.12 -5.53
C ILE A 339 12.37 3.36 -4.18
N TYR A 340 13.68 3.13 -4.07
CA TYR A 340 14.42 3.50 -2.86
C TYR A 340 14.41 5.01 -2.62
N ALA A 341 14.61 5.81 -3.68
CA ALA A 341 14.60 7.26 -3.60
C ALA A 341 13.21 7.82 -3.25
N GLU A 342 12.18 7.29 -3.89
CA GLU A 342 10.77 7.58 -3.60
C GLU A 342 10.44 7.24 -2.14
N GLY A 343 10.72 6.01 -1.70
CA GLY A 343 10.47 5.59 -0.33
C GLY A 343 11.21 6.44 0.70
N GLN A 344 12.46 6.82 0.45
CA GLN A 344 13.15 7.76 1.35
C GLN A 344 12.45 9.12 1.42
N LYS A 345 12.02 9.68 0.28
CA LYS A 345 11.35 10.98 0.23
C LYS A 345 10.01 10.93 0.98
N VAL A 346 9.14 9.98 0.62
CA VAL A 346 7.80 9.83 1.18
C VAL A 346 7.86 9.57 2.69
N LEU A 347 8.71 8.63 3.13
CA LEU A 347 8.84 8.33 4.57
C LEU A 347 9.43 9.52 5.35
N GLN A 348 10.35 10.28 4.76
CA GLN A 348 10.94 11.45 5.41
C GLN A 348 9.94 12.60 5.53
N GLU A 349 9.11 12.83 4.51
CA GLU A 349 8.05 13.85 4.52
C GLU A 349 6.98 13.52 5.57
N ALA A 350 6.56 12.25 5.65
CA ALA A 350 5.52 11.81 6.58
C ALA A 350 5.96 11.77 8.06
N TRP A 351 7.21 11.39 8.38
CA TRP A 351 7.65 11.20 9.79
C TRP A 351 8.87 12.04 10.21
N GLY A 352 9.31 12.99 9.39
CA GLY A 352 10.30 14.01 9.74
C GLY A 352 11.67 13.44 10.11
N HIS A 353 12.10 13.57 11.37
CA HIS A 353 13.40 13.04 11.83
C HIS A 353 13.30 11.57 12.31
N ASN A 354 12.10 11.09 12.64
CA ASN A 354 11.91 9.78 13.28
C ASN A 354 11.57 8.66 12.29
N TRP A 355 11.60 8.93 10.99
CA TRP A 355 11.22 7.95 9.97
C TRP A 355 12.19 6.76 9.85
N ASP A 356 13.47 6.93 10.20
CA ASP A 356 14.48 5.85 10.19
C ASP A 356 15.44 5.97 11.39
N PRO A 357 15.00 5.67 12.62
CA PRO A 357 15.79 5.91 13.83
C PRO A 357 17.09 5.12 13.91
N GLN A 358 17.14 3.96 13.25
CA GLN A 358 18.30 3.06 13.23
C GLN A 358 19.13 3.18 11.95
N PHE A 359 18.71 4.05 11.02
CA PHE A 359 19.30 4.20 9.69
C PHE A 359 19.25 2.92 8.85
N THR A 360 18.33 2.00 9.13
CA THR A 360 18.28 0.68 8.49
C THR A 360 17.92 0.80 7.02
N PHE A 361 16.95 1.66 6.68
CA PHE A 361 16.54 1.86 5.30
C PHE A 361 17.65 2.56 4.51
N ARG A 362 18.24 3.64 5.07
CA ARG A 362 19.37 4.34 4.42
C ARG A 362 20.58 3.43 4.26
N LYS A 363 20.89 2.58 5.24
CA LYS A 363 21.98 1.59 5.13
C LYS A 363 21.73 0.56 4.03
N ASN A 364 20.50 0.04 3.93
CA ASN A 364 20.13 -0.88 2.86
C ASN A 364 20.26 -0.22 1.49
N TYR A 365 19.80 1.03 1.36
CA TYR A 365 19.95 1.79 0.13
C TYR A 365 21.42 2.07 -0.20
N THR A 366 22.24 2.43 0.80
CA THR A 366 23.68 2.63 0.64
C THR A 366 24.36 1.38 0.08
N TRP A 367 24.10 0.23 0.69
CA TRP A 367 24.63 -1.05 0.23
C TRP A 367 24.17 -1.39 -1.20
N PHE A 368 22.91 -1.11 -1.52
CA PHE A 368 22.35 -1.31 -2.85
C PHE A 368 23.04 -0.41 -3.91
N ALA A 369 23.29 0.85 -3.57
CA ALA A 369 24.01 1.79 -4.43
C ALA A 369 25.42 1.31 -4.76
N PHE A 370 26.17 0.83 -3.75
CA PHE A 370 27.50 0.27 -3.95
C PHE A 370 27.50 -1.03 -4.79
N THR A 371 26.59 -1.95 -4.49
CA THR A 371 26.66 -3.32 -5.05
C THR A 371 25.93 -3.50 -6.37
N ARG A 372 24.74 -2.91 -6.51
CA ARG A 372 23.84 -3.14 -7.65
C ARG A 372 23.88 -1.99 -8.64
N LEU A 373 23.67 -0.76 -8.16
CA LEU A 373 23.73 0.43 -9.02
C LEU A 373 25.17 0.77 -9.46
N LYS A 374 26.17 0.33 -8.68
CA LYS A 374 27.59 0.68 -8.85
C LYS A 374 27.83 2.19 -8.87
N ASP A 375 26.94 2.95 -8.20
CA ASP A 375 27.10 4.38 -7.98
C ASP A 375 27.76 4.61 -6.62
N TYR A 376 29.09 4.54 -6.63
CA TYR A 376 29.90 4.72 -5.43
C TYR A 376 29.82 6.15 -4.88
N LYS A 377 29.56 7.14 -5.73
CA LYS A 377 29.40 8.53 -5.30
C LYS A 377 28.11 8.68 -4.51
N LEU A 378 27.03 8.05 -4.97
CA LEU A 378 25.76 8.01 -4.26
C LEU A 378 25.89 7.27 -2.93
N GLY A 379 26.52 6.09 -2.91
CA GLY A 379 26.79 5.35 -1.68
C GLY A 379 27.58 6.17 -0.65
N HIS A 380 28.62 6.87 -1.07
CA HIS A 380 29.40 7.77 -0.20
C HIS A 380 28.54 8.89 0.38
N ARG A 381 27.68 9.52 -0.44
CA ARG A 381 26.78 10.59 0.02
C ARG A 381 25.81 10.09 1.09
N PHE A 382 25.26 8.88 0.94
CA PHE A 382 24.38 8.32 1.97
C PHE A 382 25.11 8.05 3.28
N TRP A 383 26.36 7.56 3.24
CA TRP A 383 27.15 7.42 4.46
C TRP A 383 27.43 8.76 5.15
N GLU A 384 27.79 9.81 4.39
CA GLU A 384 27.94 11.16 4.96
C GLU A 384 26.65 11.67 5.60
N ASP A 385 25.49 11.46 4.96
CA ASP A 385 24.19 11.82 5.48
C ASP A 385 23.83 11.07 6.78
N ILE A 386 24.04 9.74 6.83
CA ILE A 386 23.81 8.92 8.03
C ILE A 386 24.69 9.40 9.19
N LEU A 387 25.96 9.66 8.92
CA LEU A 387 26.92 10.09 9.94
C LEU A 387 26.60 11.51 10.44
N ALA A 388 26.12 12.40 9.58
CA ALA A 388 25.67 13.74 9.94
C ALA A 388 24.33 13.74 10.70
N SER A 389 23.41 12.83 10.36
CA SER A 389 22.07 12.70 10.96
C SER A 389 22.07 12.04 12.36
N GLY A 390 23.18 12.10 13.09
CA GLY A 390 23.32 11.53 14.42
C GLY A 390 23.90 10.11 14.47
N GLY A 391 24.10 9.44 13.33
CA GLY A 391 24.79 8.15 13.23
C GLY A 391 26.27 8.24 13.64
N GLY A 392 26.89 9.42 13.51
CA GLY A 392 28.32 9.63 13.77
C GLY A 392 28.77 9.42 15.23
N ARG A 393 27.84 9.30 16.19
CA ARG A 393 28.15 8.97 17.58
C ARG A 393 28.38 7.48 17.83
N PHE A 394 27.94 6.63 16.90
CA PHE A 394 27.96 5.18 17.04
C PHE A 394 29.14 4.55 16.28
N ALA A 395 29.89 3.68 16.95
CA ALA A 395 31.03 3.00 16.35
C ALA A 395 30.62 2.11 15.16
N ASP A 396 29.47 1.43 15.28
CA ASP A 396 29.00 0.47 14.27
C ASP A 396 28.76 1.12 12.90
N LYS A 397 28.23 2.35 12.88
CA LYS A 397 27.98 3.11 11.64
C LYS A 397 29.28 3.52 10.95
N TRP A 398 30.26 4.00 11.71
CA TRP A 398 31.58 4.33 11.16
C TRP A 398 32.29 3.10 10.60
N LEU A 399 32.27 1.99 11.34
CA LEU A 399 32.91 0.76 10.88
C LEU A 399 32.25 0.20 9.62
N ALA A 400 30.92 0.25 9.53
CA ALA A 400 30.20 -0.14 8.32
C ALA A 400 30.56 0.76 7.12
N ALA A 401 30.54 2.09 7.31
CA ALA A 401 30.90 3.04 6.26
C ALA A 401 32.33 2.85 5.76
N ILE A 402 33.28 2.70 6.67
CA ILE A 402 34.69 2.47 6.34
C ILE A 402 34.87 1.13 5.63
N ARG A 403 34.17 0.08 6.05
CA ARG A 403 34.22 -1.23 5.38
C ARG A 403 33.76 -1.11 3.93
N ASP A 404 32.66 -0.42 3.68
CA ASP A 404 32.11 -0.27 2.34
C ASP A 404 33.04 0.59 1.47
N GLU A 405 33.60 1.68 2.00
CA GLU A 405 34.62 2.50 1.32
C GLU A 405 35.91 1.73 1.02
N ARG A 406 36.34 0.83 1.92
CA ARG A 406 37.48 -0.06 1.66
C ARG A 406 37.20 -1.05 0.53
N GLN A 407 35.95 -1.48 0.37
CA GLN A 407 35.56 -2.48 -0.61
C GLN A 407 35.31 -1.88 -1.99
N PHE A 408 34.67 -0.72 -2.06
CA PHE A 408 34.19 -0.11 -3.31
C PHE A 408 34.85 1.21 -3.68
N GLY A 409 35.57 1.84 -2.73
CA GLY A 409 36.26 3.10 -2.97
C GLY A 409 37.42 2.95 -3.96
N ASN A 410 37.72 4.04 -4.67
CA ASN A 410 38.84 4.07 -5.62
C ASN A 410 40.20 3.94 -4.92
N ASP A 411 40.32 4.49 -3.71
CA ASP A 411 41.55 4.45 -2.91
C ASP A 411 41.26 4.29 -1.41
N LEU A 412 42.30 3.93 -0.66
CA LEU A 412 42.22 3.78 0.79
C LEU A 412 42.38 5.11 1.54
N THR A 413 42.52 6.23 0.82
CA THR A 413 42.69 7.56 1.41
C THR A 413 41.41 8.02 2.10
N THR A 414 40.27 7.79 1.47
CA THR A 414 38.96 8.13 2.04
C THR A 414 38.70 7.32 3.32
N ALA A 415 38.90 6.01 3.29
CA ALA A 415 38.77 5.14 4.46
C ALA A 415 39.66 5.60 5.63
N ARG A 416 40.93 5.95 5.34
CA ARG A 416 41.86 6.50 6.33
C ARG A 416 41.35 7.82 6.93
N LYS A 417 40.87 8.75 6.11
CA LYS A 417 40.28 10.02 6.58
C LYS A 417 39.06 9.78 7.47
N MET A 418 38.21 8.81 7.13
CA MET A 418 37.04 8.45 7.94
C MET A 418 37.44 7.88 9.30
N PHE A 419 38.45 7.03 9.39
CA PHE A 419 38.98 6.56 10.67
C PHE A 419 39.38 7.71 11.59
N TYR A 420 40.13 8.70 11.07
CA TYR A 420 40.55 9.85 11.86
C TYR A 420 39.38 10.75 12.30
N ARG A 421 38.32 10.86 11.49
CA ARG A 421 37.07 11.53 11.90
C ARG A 421 36.37 10.75 13.02
N ALA A 422 36.24 9.43 12.86
CA ALA A 422 35.58 8.55 13.82
C ALA A 422 36.20 8.62 15.24
N LEU A 423 37.53 8.76 15.35
CA LEU A 423 38.22 8.91 16.65
C LEU A 423 37.64 10.05 17.53
N ASN A 424 37.16 11.12 16.89
CA ASN A 424 36.64 12.30 17.54
C ASN A 424 35.12 12.28 17.69
N SER A 425 34.41 11.63 16.77
CA SER A 425 32.94 11.63 16.73
C SER A 425 32.28 10.54 17.58
N VAL A 426 32.92 9.36 17.71
CA VAL A 426 32.32 8.19 18.38
C VAL A 426 32.29 8.35 19.91
N SER A 427 31.15 8.06 20.54
CA SER A 427 30.96 8.21 21.99
C SER A 427 30.57 6.91 22.71
N ASP A 428 29.95 5.95 22.04
CA ASP A 428 29.45 4.69 22.61
C ASP A 428 30.56 3.66 22.89
N HIS A 429 31.25 3.20 21.85
CA HIS A 429 32.27 2.16 21.90
C HIS A 429 33.57 2.61 21.21
N PRO A 430 34.25 3.67 21.70
CA PRO A 430 35.42 4.24 21.03
C PRO A 430 36.60 3.26 20.86
N HIS A 431 36.71 2.28 21.76
CA HIS A 431 37.76 1.25 21.72
C HIS A 431 37.72 0.43 20.41
N GLN A 432 36.53 0.18 19.85
CA GLN A 432 36.38 -0.54 18.59
C GLN A 432 37.02 0.23 17.42
N ILE A 433 36.92 1.56 17.43
CA ILE A 433 37.55 2.42 16.42
C ILE A 433 39.07 2.46 16.60
N PHE A 434 39.55 2.46 17.85
CA PHE A 434 40.98 2.44 18.17
C PHE A 434 41.65 1.16 17.66
N GLU A 435 41.04 0.02 17.92
CA GLU A 435 41.52 -1.26 17.41
C GLU A 435 41.45 -1.31 15.89
N ALA A 436 40.34 -0.85 15.30
CA ALA A 436 40.13 -0.89 13.86
C ALA A 436 41.11 0.00 13.06
N ILE A 437 41.44 1.22 13.53
CA ILE A 437 42.41 2.08 12.84
C ILE A 437 43.83 1.52 12.93
N ILE A 438 44.23 0.98 14.09
CA ILE A 438 45.55 0.36 14.26
C ILE A 438 45.65 -0.86 13.34
N GLN A 439 44.62 -1.69 13.31
CA GLN A 439 44.58 -2.87 12.46
C GLN A 439 44.62 -2.49 10.97
N PHE A 440 43.89 -1.44 10.58
CA PHE A 440 43.93 -0.92 9.22
C PHE A 440 45.34 -0.47 8.81
N GLU A 441 46.02 0.37 9.61
CA GLU A 441 47.36 0.83 9.23
C GLU A 441 48.42 -0.29 9.29
N ARG A 442 48.21 -1.36 10.08
CA ARG A 442 49.06 -2.56 10.02
C ARG A 442 48.91 -3.32 8.71
N GLU A 443 47.71 -3.37 8.15
CA GLU A 443 47.41 -4.11 6.92
C GLU A 443 47.86 -3.38 5.66
N VAL A 444 47.67 -2.05 5.62
CA VAL A 444 47.81 -1.27 4.37
C VAL A 444 48.66 -0.01 4.52
N GLY A 445 49.04 0.37 5.73
CA GLY A 445 49.74 1.62 6.01
C GLY A 445 51.26 1.49 5.93
N THR A 446 51.93 2.64 5.84
CA THR A 446 53.38 2.70 6.07
C THR A 446 53.69 2.69 7.56
N LEU A 447 54.94 2.42 7.92
CA LEU A 447 55.41 2.47 9.31
C LEU A 447 55.11 3.83 9.97
N GLU A 448 55.28 4.92 9.24
CA GLU A 448 54.99 6.29 9.71
C GLU A 448 53.50 6.51 9.96
N GLN A 449 52.64 5.99 9.07
CA GLN A 449 51.19 6.07 9.23
C GLN A 449 50.71 5.26 10.42
N LEU A 450 51.27 4.07 10.63
CA LEU A 450 51.00 3.24 11.80
C LEU A 450 51.42 3.94 13.09
N GLN A 451 52.62 4.54 13.13
CA GLN A 451 53.09 5.31 14.28
C GLN A 451 52.16 6.50 14.56
N THR A 452 51.77 7.24 13.52
CA THR A 452 50.84 8.37 13.64
C THR A 452 49.48 7.94 14.20
N ALA A 453 48.95 6.79 13.76
CA ALA A 453 47.70 6.26 14.27
C ALA A 453 47.81 5.87 15.75
N LEU A 454 48.91 5.21 16.15
CA LEU A 454 49.17 4.85 17.54
C LEU A 454 49.25 6.09 18.44
N ASP A 455 49.95 7.14 18.00
CA ASP A 455 50.10 8.37 18.77
C ASP A 455 48.74 9.09 18.96
N LYS A 456 47.93 9.14 17.89
CA LYS A 456 46.58 9.72 17.95
C LYS A 456 45.62 8.91 18.82
N VAL A 457 45.64 7.59 18.73
CA VAL A 457 44.84 6.70 19.59
C VAL A 457 45.26 6.85 21.04
N ASN A 458 46.56 6.80 21.36
CA ASN A 458 47.07 6.98 22.72
C ASN A 458 46.68 8.34 23.30
N THR A 459 46.78 9.41 22.49
CA THR A 459 46.33 10.75 22.89
C THR A 459 44.84 10.76 23.23
N GLN A 460 44.00 10.12 22.41
CA GLN A 460 42.56 10.07 22.63
C GLN A 460 42.17 9.22 23.85
N VAL A 461 42.88 8.11 24.10
CA VAL A 461 42.73 7.29 25.31
C VAL A 461 43.03 8.11 26.56
N LEU A 462 44.14 8.87 26.55
CA LEU A 462 44.52 9.73 27.67
C LEU A 462 43.50 10.85 27.90
N GLN A 463 43.06 11.54 26.85
CA GLN A 463 42.04 12.59 26.94
C GLN A 463 40.72 12.07 27.52
N ARG A 464 40.32 10.85 27.16
CA ARG A 464 39.10 10.22 27.68
C ARG A 464 39.27 9.74 29.12
N ALA A 465 40.45 9.25 29.49
CA ALA A 465 40.77 8.88 30.87
C ALA A 465 40.81 10.10 31.82
N SER A 466 41.16 11.30 31.31
CA SER A 466 41.17 12.54 32.09
C SER A 466 39.81 13.25 32.19
N ARG A 467 38.76 12.77 31.50
CA ARG A 467 37.41 13.38 31.61
C ARG A 467 36.76 12.99 32.95
N PRO A 468 36.13 13.92 33.68
CA PRO A 468 35.40 13.58 34.89
C PRO A 468 34.29 12.58 34.55
N GLN A 469 34.27 11.42 35.21
CA GLN A 469 33.15 10.49 35.13
C GLN A 469 31.90 11.21 35.66
N LYS A 470 30.91 11.42 34.79
CA LYS A 470 29.58 11.89 35.20
C LYS A 470 29.02 10.77 36.09
N LYS A 471 28.80 11.07 37.39
CA LYS A 471 28.15 10.14 38.33
C LYS A 471 26.92 9.54 37.63
N GLU A 472 26.88 8.21 37.54
CA GLU A 472 25.66 7.49 37.23
C GLU A 472 24.58 8.00 38.20
N ARG A 473 23.44 8.42 37.67
CA ARG A 473 22.25 8.62 38.50
C ARG A 473 21.84 7.22 38.93
N GLU A 474 22.04 6.92 40.21
CA GLU A 474 21.48 5.72 40.85
C GLU A 474 19.95 5.79 40.75
N ASP A 475 19.39 5.17 39.72
CA ASP A 475 17.97 4.81 39.70
C ASP A 475 17.77 3.66 40.69
N ASN A 476 17.61 4.03 41.95
CA ASN A 476 17.22 3.15 43.04
C ASN A 476 15.77 2.69 42.86
N LYS A 477 15.50 1.60 42.12
CA LYS A 477 14.35 0.70 42.39
C LYS A 477 14.64 -0.76 41.98
N THR A 478 14.86 -1.57 43.02
CA THR A 478 14.45 -2.99 43.17
C THR A 478 14.91 -4.04 42.14
N GLN A 479 15.86 -4.89 42.54
CA GLN A 479 15.55 -6.29 42.89
C GLN A 479 16.70 -6.96 43.67
N LYS A 480 16.35 -7.47 44.86
CA LYS A 480 17.22 -8.27 45.73
C LYS A 480 17.38 -9.69 45.16
N HIS A 481 18.59 -10.22 45.38
CA HIS A 481 18.99 -11.63 45.38
C HIS A 481 18.99 -12.41 44.05
N ASN A 482 20.19 -12.61 43.50
CA ASN A 482 20.80 -13.94 43.65
C ASN A 482 22.33 -13.84 43.67
N SER A 483 22.91 -14.26 44.78
CA SER A 483 24.34 -14.35 45.05
C SER A 483 24.87 -15.67 44.49
N ASN A 484 25.75 -15.62 43.48
CA ASN A 484 26.89 -16.54 43.34
C ASN A 484 27.66 -16.25 42.04
N ARG A 485 28.82 -15.59 42.15
CA ARG A 485 30.14 -16.03 41.63
C ARG A 485 31.19 -14.92 41.75
N PRO A 486 32.48 -15.27 41.82
CA PRO A 486 33.46 -14.53 42.59
C PRO A 486 33.97 -13.28 41.90
N ASN A 487 34.16 -12.28 42.75
CA ASN A 487 34.98 -11.09 42.65
C ASN A 487 36.25 -11.27 41.78
N THR A 488 36.24 -10.77 40.54
CA THR A 488 37.44 -10.48 39.76
C THR A 488 37.54 -8.97 39.46
N LEU A 489 37.38 -8.15 40.49
CA LEU A 489 37.90 -6.78 40.52
C LEU A 489 39.36 -6.81 41.01
N ARG A 490 40.26 -7.31 40.16
CA ARG A 490 41.71 -7.09 40.34
C ARG A 490 42.52 -7.32 39.06
N LEU A 491 42.20 -6.60 37.98
CA LEU A 491 43.12 -6.40 36.85
C LEU A 491 43.07 -4.96 36.30
N LEU A 492 42.81 -3.98 37.17
CA LEU A 492 43.14 -2.57 36.92
C LEU A 492 44.57 -2.33 37.39
N GLN A 493 45.54 -2.67 36.53
CA GLN A 493 46.90 -2.12 36.45
C GLN A 493 47.79 -3.03 35.58
N MET A 494 47.53 -3.12 34.28
CA MET A 494 48.55 -3.57 33.33
C MET A 494 48.52 -2.70 32.07
N LYS A 495 49.60 -1.93 31.92
CA LYS A 495 50.19 -1.34 30.71
C LYS A 495 49.42 -1.53 29.38
N ASN A 496 48.47 -0.64 29.08
CA ASN A 496 48.01 -0.42 27.72
C ASN A 496 48.61 0.88 27.17
N THR A 497 49.90 0.80 26.83
CA THR A 497 50.44 1.62 25.74
C THR A 497 50.50 0.69 24.54
N TRP A 498 49.82 1.03 23.45
CA TRP A 498 49.94 0.29 22.20
C TRP A 498 51.37 0.51 21.68
N ARG A 499 52.30 -0.38 22.06
CA ARG A 499 53.72 -0.28 21.65
C ARG A 499 53.97 -1.09 20.39
N MET A 500 54.69 -0.48 19.45
CA MET A 500 55.37 -1.18 18.37
C MET A 500 56.54 -1.96 18.95
N THR A 501 56.62 -3.26 18.68
CA THR A 501 57.86 -4.02 18.80
C THR A 501 58.22 -4.53 17.42
N PHE A 502 59.08 -3.79 16.73
CA PHE A 502 59.91 -4.34 15.66
C PHE A 502 61.17 -4.88 16.33
N SER A 503 61.42 -6.17 16.21
CA SER A 503 62.77 -6.73 16.34
C SER A 503 63.41 -6.67 14.95
N GLU A 504 64.62 -6.13 14.91
CA GLU A 504 65.47 -5.81 13.75
C GLU A 504 65.47 -6.82 12.60
#